data_AF-A0A7J4JSI0-F1
#
_entry.id   AF-A0A7J4JSI0-F1
#
_cell.length_a   1.000
_cell.length_b   1.000
_cell.length_c   1.000
_cell.angle_alpha   90.00
_cell.angle_beta   90.00
_cell.angle_gamma   90.00
#
_symmetry.space_group_name_H-M   'P 1'
#
loop_
_entity.id
_entity.type
_entity.pdbx_description
1 polymer ?
#
loop_
_entity_poly.entity_id
_entity_poly.type
_entity_poly.pdbx_seq_one_letter_code
_entity_poly.pdbx_strand_id
1 'polypeptide(L)' 'MKCPTCGQGVLKKQKVTVEKFGTTVGVFTAEVCSACGEQIFDSRESARIETKIKQLGALDLPA' A
#
# COMPACT_ATOMS: atom_id res chain seq x y z
N MET A 1 -2.05 8.94 -15.20
CA MET A 1 -2.93 9.91 -14.50
C MET A 1 -2.05 10.88 -13.69
N LYS A 2 -2.47 12.15 -13.51
CA LYS A 2 -1.78 13.07 -12.58
C LYS A 2 -2.04 12.66 -11.13
N CYS A 3 -1.06 12.83 -10.27
CA CYS A 3 -1.22 12.51 -8.85
C CYS A 3 -2.31 13.41 -8.22
N PRO A 4 -3.36 12.83 -7.62
CA PRO A 4 -4.42 13.61 -6.98
C PRO A 4 -3.94 14.33 -5.71
N THR A 5 -2.87 13.84 -5.06
CA THR A 5 -2.33 14.46 -3.83
C THR A 5 -1.53 15.73 -4.12
N CYS A 6 -0.60 15.70 -5.08
CA CYS A 6 0.31 16.83 -5.32
C CYS A 6 0.03 17.60 -6.63
N GLY A 7 -0.74 17.03 -7.57
CA GLY A 7 -1.05 17.64 -8.87
C GLY A 7 0.13 17.77 -9.85
N GLN A 8 1.35 17.46 -9.41
CA GLN A 8 2.60 17.73 -10.14
C GLN A 8 3.16 16.49 -10.83
N GLY A 9 3.12 15.33 -10.18
CA GLY A 9 3.69 14.09 -10.71
C GLY A 9 2.72 13.23 -11.51
N VAL A 10 3.27 12.29 -12.28
CA VAL A 10 2.50 11.21 -12.91
C VAL A 10 2.55 9.94 -12.07
N LEU A 11 1.42 9.25 -12.01
CA LEU A 11 1.28 7.94 -11.38
C LEU A 11 1.81 6.83 -12.31
N LYS A 12 2.63 5.94 -11.77
CA LYS A 12 3.18 4.77 -12.47
C LYS A 12 2.93 3.50 -11.67
N LYS A 13 2.46 2.44 -12.32
CA LYS A 13 2.30 1.13 -11.67
C LYS A 13 3.67 0.55 -11.33
N GLN A 14 3.84 0.15 -10.08
CA GLN A 14 5.03 -0.54 -9.59
C GLN A 14 4.67 -1.44 -8.40
N LYS A 15 5.57 -2.37 -8.07
CA LYS A 15 5.48 -3.17 -6.85
C LYS A 15 6.12 -2.42 -5.69
N VAL A 16 5.41 -2.32 -4.57
CA VAL A 16 5.87 -1.63 -3.37
C VAL A 16 5.78 -2.56 -2.17
N THR A 17 6.77 -2.48 -1.29
CA THR A 17 6.71 -3.12 0.03
C THR A 17 5.84 -2.26 0.93
N VAL A 18 4.79 -2.86 1.49
CA VAL A 18 3.92 -2.22 2.47
C VAL A 18 4.36 -2.65 3.85
N GLU A 19 4.63 -1.68 4.70
CA GLU A 19 4.99 -1.85 6.09
C GLU A 19 3.93 -1.17 6.97
N LYS A 20 3.53 -1.83 8.05
CA LYS A 20 2.61 -1.29 9.05
C LYS A 20 3.10 -1.68 10.43
N PHE A 21 3.14 -0.72 11.35
CA PHE A 21 3.58 -0.91 12.73
C PHE A 21 4.98 -1.54 12.87
N GLY A 22 5.89 -1.24 11.92
CA GLY A 22 7.25 -1.83 11.91
C GLY A 22 7.32 -3.25 11.34
N THR A 23 6.19 -3.84 10.92
CA THR A 23 6.12 -5.16 10.33
C THR A 23 5.87 -5.08 8.82
N THR A 24 6.65 -5.81 8.04
CA THR A 24 6.40 -5.97 6.61
C THR A 24 5.11 -6.76 6.37
N VAL A 25 4.10 -6.11 5.80
CA VAL A 25 2.81 -6.73 5.40
C VAL A 25 3.01 -7.55 4.12
N GLY A 26 3.86 -7.06 3.21
CA GLY A 26 4.24 -7.76 1.99
C GLY A 26 4.38 -6.81 0.80
N VAL A 27 4.48 -7.39 -0.40
CA VAL A 27 4.65 -6.65 -1.64
C VAL A 27 3.34 -6.60 -2.42
N PHE A 28 2.92 -5.39 -2.80
CA PHE A 28 1.64 -5.11 -3.46
C PHE A 28 1.83 -4.24 -4.70
N THR A 29 0.86 -4.26 -5.60
CA THR A 29 0.87 -3.38 -6.78
C THR A 29 0.26 -2.04 -6.40
N ALA A 30 0.97 -0.95 -6.67
CA ALA A 30 0.49 0.41 -6.43
C ALA A 30 0.80 1.29 -7.63
N GLU A 31 0.00 2.34 -7.80
CA GLU A 31 0.34 3.50 -8.60
C GLU A 31 1.12 4.49 -7.74
N VAL A 32 2.40 4.69 -8.08
CA VAL A 32 3.29 5.56 -7.30
C VAL A 32 3.56 6.85 -8.05
N CYS A 33 3.40 7.96 -7.33
CA CYS A 33 3.69 9.28 -7.86
C CYS A 33 5.19 9.49 -8.03
N SER A 34 5.61 9.83 -9.24
CA SER A 34 6.99 10.16 -9.59
C SER A 34 7.55 11.43 -8.94
N ALA A 35 6.71 12.29 -8.35
CA ALA A 35 7.13 13.55 -7.74
C ALA A 35 7.13 13.53 -6.20
N CYS A 36 6.06 13.02 -5.59
CA CYS A 36 5.89 13.04 -4.12
C CYS A 36 5.93 11.65 -3.47
N GLY A 37 6.00 10.57 -4.25
CA GLY A 37 6.04 9.20 -3.71
C GLY A 37 4.71 8.66 -3.18
N GLU A 38 3.60 9.39 -3.34
CA GLU A 38 2.26 8.91 -2.99
C GLU A 38 1.98 7.54 -3.60
N GLN A 39 1.45 6.61 -2.80
CA GLN A 39 1.15 5.25 -3.23
C GLN A 39 -0.37 5.02 -3.22
N ILE A 40 -0.94 4.83 -4.40
CA ILE A 40 -2.37 4.60 -4.56
C ILE A 40 -2.60 3.14 -4.89
N PHE A 41 -3.39 2.48 -4.05
CA PHE A 41 -3.79 1.08 -4.23
C PHE A 41 -5.22 1.02 -4.77
N ASP A 42 -5.48 0.10 -5.69
CA ASP A 42 -6.85 -0.16 -6.10
C ASP A 42 -7.64 -0.89 -4.99
N SER A 43 -8.94 -1.08 -5.20
CA SER A 43 -9.81 -1.72 -4.22
C SER A 43 -9.42 -3.18 -3.93
N ARG A 44 -8.90 -3.91 -4.93
CA ARG A 44 -8.45 -5.29 -4.77
C ARG A 44 -7.18 -5.35 -3.92
N GLU A 45 -6.18 -4.53 -4.24
CA GLU A 45 -4.93 -4.51 -3.49
C GLU A 45 -5.15 -3.99 -2.06
N SER A 46 -6.02 -3.00 -1.88
CA SER A 46 -6.41 -2.50 -0.56
C SER A 46 -7.04 -3.60 0.31
N ALA A 47 -7.98 -4.38 -0.24
CA ALA A 47 -8.59 -5.50 0.46
C ALA A 47 -7.59 -6.60 0.84
N ARG A 48 -6.59 -6.86 -0.04
CA ARG A 48 -5.52 -7.82 0.23
C ARG A 48 -4.59 -7.32 1.34
N ILE A 49 -4.24 -6.04 1.33
CA ILE A 49 -3.43 -5.40 2.39
C ILE A 49 -4.16 -5.51 3.72
N GLU A 50 -5.44 -5.12 3.77
CA GLU A 50 -6.25 -5.19 4.99
C GLU A 50 -6.36 -6.63 5.53
N THR A 51 -6.61 -7.60 4.64
CA THR A 51 -6.67 -9.02 5.02
C THR A 51 -5.34 -9.49 5.62
N LYS A 52 -4.20 -9.11 5.03
CA LYS A 52 -2.89 -9.47 5.57
C LYS A 52 -2.60 -8.78 6.90
N ILE A 53 -2.95 -7.50 7.04
CA ILE A 53 -2.81 -6.79 8.33
C ILE A 53 -3.65 -7.47 9.40
N LYS A 54 -4.88 -7.87 9.09
CA LYS A 54 -5.75 -8.63 10.01
C LYS A 54 -5.16 -9.98 10.36
N GLN A 55 -4.57 -10.71 9.41
CA GLN A 55 -3.89 -11.98 9.68
C GLN A 55 -2.67 -11.80 10.58
N LEU A 56 -1.87 -10.74 10.37
CA LEU A 56 -0.74 -10.41 11.23
C LEU A 56 -1.19 -9.99 12.62
N GLY A 57 -2.21 -9.13 12.73
CA GLY A 57 -2.77 -8.70 14.01
C GLY A 57 -3.54 -9.80 14.76
N ALA A 58 -4.13 -10.76 14.05
CA ALA A 58 -4.70 -11.97 14.65
C ALA A 58 -3.62 -12.93 15.14
N LEU A 59 -2.40 -12.88 14.58
CA LEU A 59 -1.23 -13.55 15.16
C LEU A 59 -0.74 -12.85 16.45
N ASP A 60 -1.04 -11.56 16.64
CA ASP A 60 -0.68 -10.78 17.84
C ASP A 60 -1.74 -10.80 18.96
N LEU A 61 -2.88 -11.49 18.78
CA LEU A 61 -3.86 -11.72 19.85
C LEU A 61 -3.55 -13.05 20.56
N PRO A 62 -3.11 -13.04 21.84
CA PRO A 62 -3.13 -14.27 22.63
C PRO A 62 -4.59 -14.74 22.76
N ALA A 63 -4.80 -16.03 22.50
CA ALA A 63 -6.06 -16.74 22.76
C ALA A 63 -6.46 -16.67 24.25
#